data_AF-A0A2X2W2J7-F1
#
_entry.id   AF-A0A2X2W2J7-F1
#
_cell.length_a   1.000
_cell.length_b   1.000
_cell.length_c   1.000
_cell.angle_alpha   90.00
_cell.angle_beta   90.00
_cell.angle_gamma   90.00
#
_symmetry.space_group_name_H-M   'P 1'
#
loop_
_entity.id
_entity.type
_entity.pdbx_description
1 polymer ?
#
loop_
_entity_poly.entity_id
_entity_poly.type
_entity_poly.pdbx_seq_one_letter_code
_entity_poly.pdbx_strand_id
1 'polypeptide(L)'
;MNMTFRWYGDEDNITLEQIRQIPGIKGIVSAIYNIPVGEAWPLDEILKLKKKITDAGLKFEVIESVPVHEDIKLGLETRDKYINNYNESLRNLSKAGIKVVCYNFMPVFDWTRSSIDYKLKDNSTALVYYDDVVNKMNPLNGDLKLPGWDVSYKDDELKKLLSQYQDVTEEDLWSNLEYFLKKVVPVAEECDIKLAIHPDDPP
;
A
#
# COMPACT_ATOMS: atom_id res chain seq x y z
N MET A 1 0.11 13.34 20.97
CA MET A 1 -0.41 12.49 19.88
C MET A 1 -0.41 13.28 18.57
N ASN A 2 0.06 12.67 17.48
CA ASN A 2 -0.09 13.18 16.11
C ASN A 2 -1.23 12.41 15.45
N MET A 3 -2.43 12.98 15.42
CA MET A 3 -3.56 12.33 14.74
C MET A 3 -3.47 12.61 13.24
N THR A 4 -3.64 11.56 12.45
CA THR A 4 -3.58 11.61 10.99
C THR A 4 -4.82 10.96 10.37
N PHE A 5 -5.07 11.26 9.10
CA PHE A 5 -6.21 10.75 8.34
C PHE A 5 -5.72 10.32 6.95
N ARG A 6 -6.15 9.15 6.46
CA ARG A 6 -5.77 8.68 5.13
C ARG A 6 -6.62 9.37 4.07
N TRP A 7 -5.98 9.96 3.07
CA TRP A 7 -6.64 10.71 1.99
C TRP A 7 -6.09 10.28 0.63
N TYR A 8 -6.98 10.04 -0.34
CA TYR A 8 -6.64 9.42 -1.62
C TYR A 8 -6.37 10.42 -2.77
N GLY A 9 -6.23 11.72 -2.45
CA GLY A 9 -6.00 12.74 -3.47
C GLY A 9 -7.31 13.31 -4.02
N ASP A 10 -7.28 13.87 -5.23
CA ASP A 10 -8.40 14.65 -5.77
C ASP A 10 -9.64 13.81 -6.11
N GLU A 11 -9.47 12.51 -6.31
CA GLU A 11 -10.57 11.56 -6.57
C GLU A 11 -11.27 11.10 -5.28
N ASP A 12 -10.74 11.48 -4.11
CA ASP A 12 -11.38 11.18 -2.82
C ASP A 12 -12.61 12.07 -2.62
N ASN A 13 -13.77 11.44 -2.37
CA ASN A 13 -15.01 12.17 -2.06
C ASN A 13 -14.91 12.97 -0.75
N ILE A 14 -13.95 12.64 0.12
CA ILE A 14 -13.66 13.37 1.35
C ILE A 14 -12.58 14.42 1.08
N THR A 15 -12.93 15.69 1.26
CA THR A 15 -12.01 16.80 0.94
C THR A 15 -11.07 17.12 2.11
N LEU A 16 -9.91 17.71 1.80
CA LEU A 16 -9.00 18.23 2.83
C LEU A 16 -9.68 19.29 3.74
N GLU A 17 -10.64 20.04 3.21
CA GLU A 17 -11.44 20.99 3.99
C GLU A 17 -12.35 20.29 5.01
N GLN A 18 -12.94 19.14 4.67
CA GLN A 18 -13.70 18.33 5.63
C GLN A 18 -12.76 17.71 6.66
N ILE A 19 -11.63 17.15 6.22
CA ILE A 19 -10.66 16.50 7.11
C ILE A 19 -10.13 17.48 8.16
N ARG A 20 -9.74 18.72 7.78
CA ARG A 20 -9.21 19.71 8.73
C ARG A 20 -10.20 20.13 9.83
N GLN A 21 -11.50 19.84 9.66
CA GLN A 21 -12.52 20.14 10.69
C GLN A 21 -12.56 19.09 11.80
N ILE A 22 -11.91 17.92 11.62
CA ILE A 22 -11.87 16.86 12.62
C ILE A 22 -11.05 17.33 13.85
N PRO A 23 -11.62 17.36 15.07
CA PRO A 23 -10.91 17.81 16.26
C PRO A 23 -9.63 17.01 16.51
N GLY A 24 -8.50 17.71 16.63
CA GLY A 24 -7.20 17.11 16.96
C GLY A 24 -6.41 16.57 15.77
N ILE A 25 -6.98 16.56 14.56
CA ILE A 25 -6.24 16.18 13.34
C ILE A 25 -5.06 17.13 13.10
N LYS A 26 -3.93 16.58 12.69
CA LYS A 26 -2.70 17.37 12.43
C LYS A 26 -2.10 17.12 11.07
N GLY A 27 -2.40 15.98 10.44
CA GLY A 27 -1.79 15.62 9.18
C GLY A 27 -2.55 14.58 8.40
N ILE A 28 -2.04 14.34 7.21
CA ILE A 28 -2.56 13.40 6.23
C ILE A 28 -1.55 12.26 6.08
N VAL A 29 -2.11 11.06 5.91
CA VAL A 29 -1.43 9.91 5.32
C VAL A 29 -1.93 9.81 3.87
N SER A 30 -1.02 9.68 2.90
CA SER A 30 -1.40 9.54 1.49
C SER A 30 -0.32 8.82 0.69
N ALA A 31 -0.50 8.66 -0.62
CA ALA A 31 0.42 8.04 -1.54
C ALA A 31 0.32 8.68 -2.93
N ILE A 32 1.20 8.27 -3.85
CA ILE A 32 1.08 8.61 -5.26
C ILE A 32 0.35 7.47 -5.97
N TYR A 33 -0.78 7.78 -6.61
CA TYR A 33 -1.70 6.78 -7.19
C TYR A 33 -1.64 6.70 -8.73
N ASN A 34 -0.97 7.64 -9.39
CA ASN A 34 -0.87 7.75 -10.85
C ASN A 34 0.43 7.17 -11.44
N ILE A 35 1.30 6.60 -10.59
CA ILE A 35 2.57 6.01 -11.01
C ILE A 35 2.45 4.50 -10.98
N PRO A 36 2.84 3.78 -12.05
CA PRO A 36 2.85 2.32 -12.05
C PRO A 36 3.66 1.72 -10.90
N VAL A 37 3.18 0.61 -10.34
CA VAL A 37 3.87 -0.10 -9.26
C VAL A 37 5.31 -0.44 -9.68
N GLY A 38 6.26 -0.20 -8.78
CA GLY A 38 7.68 -0.48 -8.99
C GLY A 38 8.45 0.60 -9.76
N GLU A 39 7.80 1.59 -10.33
CA GLU A 39 8.49 2.75 -10.91
C GLU A 39 8.87 3.77 -9.83
N ALA A 40 10.01 4.45 -10.01
CA ALA A 40 10.50 5.41 -9.03
C ALA A 40 9.60 6.64 -8.98
N TRP A 41 9.22 7.10 -7.78
CA TRP A 41 8.37 8.27 -7.61
C TRP A 41 9.16 9.57 -7.89
N PRO A 42 8.76 10.38 -8.89
CA PRO A 42 9.37 11.67 -9.16
C PRO A 42 9.18 12.65 -8.01
N LEU A 43 10.23 13.42 -7.72
CA LEU A 43 10.20 14.42 -6.66
C LEU A 43 9.12 15.49 -6.89
N ASP A 44 8.87 15.89 -8.13
CA ASP A 44 7.90 16.93 -8.44
C ASP A 44 6.46 16.48 -8.15
N GLU A 45 6.11 15.22 -8.42
CA GLU A 45 4.81 14.65 -8.04
C GLU A 45 4.61 14.63 -6.52
N ILE A 46 5.65 14.23 -5.78
CA ILE A 46 5.64 14.24 -4.30
C ILE A 46 5.46 15.66 -3.76
N LEU A 47 6.19 16.63 -4.33
CA LEU A 47 6.11 18.04 -3.91
C LEU A 47 4.76 18.67 -4.26
N LYS A 48 4.14 18.30 -5.39
CA LYS A 48 2.77 18.74 -5.74
C LYS A 48 1.76 18.25 -4.71
N LEU A 49 1.80 16.97 -4.34
CA LEU A 49 0.92 16.41 -3.31
C LEU A 49 1.15 17.06 -1.95
N LYS A 50 2.42 17.18 -1.54
CA LYS A 50 2.80 17.87 -0.30
C LYS A 50 2.24 19.28 -0.25
N LYS A 51 2.45 20.07 -1.31
CA LYS A 51 2.01 21.46 -1.38
C LYS A 51 0.50 21.54 -1.15
N LYS A 52 -0.29 20.70 -1.84
CA LYS A 52 -1.75 20.66 -1.71
C LYS A 52 -2.20 20.39 -0.27
N ILE A 53 -1.59 19.40 0.38
CA ILE A 53 -1.89 19.06 1.78
C ILE A 53 -1.51 20.21 2.72
N THR A 54 -0.33 20.80 2.52
CA THR A 54 0.16 21.90 3.38
C THR A 54 -0.59 23.21 3.17
N ASP A 55 -1.06 23.49 1.96
CA ASP A 55 -1.90 24.66 1.66
C ASP A 55 -3.25 24.57 2.40
N ALA A 56 -3.74 23.35 2.66
CA ALA A 56 -4.93 23.11 3.48
C ALA A 56 -4.66 23.21 5.00
N GLY A 57 -3.43 23.51 5.41
CA GLY A 57 -3.01 23.66 6.81
C GLY A 57 -2.73 22.33 7.52
N LEU A 58 -2.57 21.22 6.79
CA LEU A 58 -2.28 19.90 7.34
C LEU A 58 -0.83 19.48 7.07
N LYS A 59 -0.26 18.68 7.97
CA LYS A 59 1.07 18.10 7.78
C LYS A 59 1.03 16.90 6.84
N PHE A 60 2.14 16.65 6.15
CA PHE A 60 2.34 15.45 5.34
C PHE A 60 3.70 14.85 5.68
N GLU A 61 3.69 13.84 6.55
CA GLU A 61 4.91 13.22 7.11
C GLU A 61 4.91 11.68 6.99
N VAL A 62 3.78 11.08 6.56
CA VAL A 62 3.57 9.63 6.48
C VAL A 62 3.04 9.26 5.08
N ILE A 63 3.66 8.25 4.46
CA ILE A 63 3.17 7.62 3.23
C ILE A 63 2.49 6.30 3.55
N GLU A 64 1.35 6.03 2.93
CA GLU A 64 0.70 4.71 2.92
C GLU A 64 0.02 4.44 1.57
N SER A 65 0.68 3.75 0.64
CA SER A 65 1.97 3.05 0.76
C SER A 65 2.87 3.31 -0.44
N VAL A 66 4.17 3.02 -0.29
CA VAL A 66 5.05 2.76 -1.44
C VAL A 66 4.93 1.26 -1.72
N PRO A 67 4.27 0.85 -2.83
CA PRO A 67 3.97 -0.55 -3.08
C PRO A 67 5.24 -1.35 -3.41
N VAL A 68 5.38 -2.53 -2.81
CA VAL A 68 6.47 -3.47 -3.12
C VAL A 68 6.06 -4.28 -4.34
N HIS A 69 6.85 -4.21 -5.41
CA HIS A 69 6.57 -4.91 -6.66
C HIS A 69 6.58 -6.44 -6.48
N GLU A 70 5.70 -7.16 -7.19
CA GLU A 70 5.56 -8.63 -7.07
C GLU A 70 6.87 -9.38 -7.37
N ASP A 71 7.65 -8.96 -8.37
CA ASP A 71 8.98 -9.55 -8.64
C ASP A 71 9.93 -9.52 -7.43
N ILE A 72 9.79 -8.56 -6.52
CA ILE A 72 10.54 -8.53 -5.27
C ILE A 72 10.05 -9.64 -4.34
N LYS A 73 8.74 -9.75 -4.16
CA LYS A 73 8.10 -10.76 -3.29
C LYS A 73 8.34 -12.20 -3.80
N LEU A 74 8.32 -12.38 -5.12
CA LEU A 74 8.61 -13.64 -5.81
C LEU A 74 10.12 -13.97 -5.90
N GLY A 75 11.00 -13.01 -5.62
CA GLY A 75 12.44 -13.23 -5.69
C GLY A 75 12.99 -13.37 -7.11
N LEU A 76 12.31 -12.81 -8.13
CA LEU A 76 12.72 -12.90 -9.54
C LEU A 76 13.99 -12.10 -9.83
N GLU A 77 14.68 -12.40 -10.93
CA GLU A 77 15.94 -11.74 -11.33
C GLU A 77 15.79 -10.22 -11.48
N THR A 78 14.61 -9.76 -11.90
CA THR A 78 14.25 -8.35 -12.08
C THR A 78 14.08 -7.58 -10.77
N ARG A 79 14.05 -8.24 -9.60
CA ARG A 79 13.81 -7.61 -8.29
C ARG A 79 14.77 -6.46 -7.98
N ASP A 80 16.02 -6.55 -8.43
CA ASP A 80 17.03 -5.51 -8.16
C ASP A 80 16.70 -4.18 -8.87
N LYS A 81 16.08 -4.21 -10.06
CA LYS A 81 15.58 -2.99 -10.73
C LYS A 81 14.55 -2.30 -9.83
N TYR A 82 13.58 -3.06 -9.35
CA TYR A 82 12.47 -2.51 -8.55
C TYR A 82 12.93 -2.05 -7.16
N ILE A 83 13.88 -2.74 -6.54
CA ILE A 83 14.50 -2.29 -5.29
C ILE A 83 15.25 -0.97 -5.48
N ASN A 84 15.97 -0.80 -6.61
CA ASN A 84 16.63 0.47 -6.93
C ASN A 84 15.62 1.61 -7.10
N ASN A 85 14.50 1.36 -7.77
CA ASN A 85 13.41 2.33 -7.91
C ASN A 85 12.74 2.66 -6.57
N TYR A 86 12.55 1.67 -5.70
CA TYR A 86 12.03 1.86 -4.34
C TYR A 86 12.96 2.77 -3.53
N ASN A 87 14.27 2.50 -3.59
CA ASN A 87 15.30 3.31 -2.94
C ASN A 87 15.34 4.75 -3.46
N GLU A 88 15.20 4.97 -4.77
CA GLU A 88 15.10 6.32 -5.34
C GLU A 88 13.84 7.05 -4.84
N SER A 89 12.72 6.33 -4.72
CA SER A 89 11.49 6.88 -4.15
C SER A 89 11.70 7.32 -2.70
N LEU A 90 12.38 6.52 -1.87
CA LEU A 90 12.73 6.90 -0.49
C LEU A 90 13.59 8.17 -0.45
N ARG A 91 14.60 8.27 -1.33
CA ARG A 91 15.44 9.48 -1.44
C ARG A 91 14.63 10.72 -1.82
N ASN A 92 13.67 10.59 -2.72
CA ASN A 92 12.81 11.71 -3.12
C ASN A 92 11.79 12.07 -2.04
N LEU A 93 11.21 11.09 -1.35
CA LEU A 93 10.33 11.30 -0.21
C LEU A 93 11.05 12.04 0.94
N SER A 94 12.32 11.69 1.19
CA SER A 94 13.16 12.36 2.18
C SER A 94 13.40 13.83 1.85
N LYS A 95 13.70 14.17 0.58
CA LYS A 95 13.80 15.56 0.11
C LYS A 95 12.49 16.34 0.31
N ALA A 96 11.35 15.66 0.24
CA ALA A 96 10.04 16.24 0.55
C ALA A 96 9.73 16.26 2.06
N GLY A 97 10.63 15.80 2.94
CA GLY A 97 10.47 15.83 4.39
C GLY A 97 9.53 14.76 4.96
N ILE A 98 9.25 13.69 4.21
CA ILE A 98 8.55 12.51 4.72
C ILE A 98 9.43 11.79 5.73
N LYS A 99 8.81 11.25 6.79
CA LYS A 99 9.49 10.61 7.92
C LYS A 99 9.12 9.16 8.13
N VAL A 100 7.95 8.74 7.66
CA VAL A 100 7.48 7.36 7.80
C VAL A 100 6.92 6.86 6.47
N VAL A 101 7.30 5.65 6.09
CA VAL A 101 6.74 4.95 4.93
C VAL A 101 6.12 3.64 5.42
N CYS A 102 4.81 3.55 5.31
CA CYS A 102 4.04 2.33 5.51
C CYS A 102 4.08 1.47 4.23
N TYR A 103 4.27 0.17 4.38
CA TYR A 103 4.31 -0.83 3.30
C TYR A 103 3.84 -2.18 3.82
N ASN A 104 3.57 -3.14 2.94
CA ASN A 104 3.30 -4.53 3.30
C ASN A 104 4.13 -5.47 2.41
N PHE A 105 4.11 -6.77 2.72
CA PHE A 105 4.71 -7.82 1.92
C PHE A 105 3.71 -8.94 1.58
N MET A 106 2.41 -8.61 1.57
CA MET A 106 1.33 -9.57 1.31
C MET A 106 1.38 -10.01 -0.17
N PRO A 107 1.45 -11.32 -0.47
CA PRO A 107 1.54 -11.81 -1.85
C PRO A 107 0.17 -11.75 -2.54
N VAL A 108 0.14 -11.29 -3.80
CA VAL A 108 -1.06 -11.23 -4.68
C VAL A 108 -2.14 -10.25 -4.21
N PHE A 109 -2.57 -10.35 -2.96
CA PHE A 109 -3.62 -9.56 -2.34
C PHE A 109 -3.02 -8.68 -1.24
N ASP A 110 -3.55 -7.46 -1.09
CA ASP A 110 -3.29 -6.65 0.11
C ASP A 110 -4.21 -7.16 1.24
N TRP A 111 -5.19 -6.37 1.67
CA TRP A 111 -6.18 -6.77 2.67
C TRP A 111 -7.39 -7.45 2.03
N THR A 112 -7.99 -8.43 2.72
CA THR A 112 -9.09 -9.25 2.17
C THR A 112 -10.35 -9.21 3.03
N ARG A 113 -11.52 -9.02 2.41
CA ARG A 113 -12.84 -9.10 3.04
C ARG A 113 -13.83 -9.86 2.17
N SER A 114 -14.74 -10.59 2.79
CA SER A 114 -15.82 -11.31 2.08
C SER A 114 -17.07 -10.46 1.85
N SER A 115 -17.22 -9.32 2.56
CA SER A 115 -18.31 -8.35 2.38
C SER A 115 -17.85 -6.94 2.79
N ILE A 116 -18.30 -5.92 2.05
CA ILE A 116 -18.03 -4.48 2.34
C ILE A 116 -19.21 -3.72 2.92
N ASP A 117 -20.39 -4.32 2.94
CA ASP A 117 -21.66 -3.64 3.21
C ASP A 117 -22.52 -4.39 4.23
N TYR A 118 -21.88 -5.19 5.10
CA TYR A 118 -22.58 -5.93 6.14
C TYR A 118 -23.32 -4.98 7.08
N LYS A 119 -24.65 -5.13 7.15
CA LYS A 119 -25.51 -4.24 7.91
C LYS A 119 -25.53 -4.61 9.40
N LEU A 120 -25.14 -3.66 10.24
CA LEU A 120 -25.18 -3.76 11.70
C LEU A 120 -26.59 -3.47 12.25
N LYS A 121 -26.80 -3.79 13.54
CA LYS A 121 -28.09 -3.60 14.24
C LYS A 121 -28.57 -2.14 14.26
N ASP A 122 -27.65 -1.18 14.21
CA ASP A 122 -27.93 0.25 14.18
C ASP A 122 -28.15 0.81 12.75
N ASN A 123 -28.14 -0.06 11.73
CA ASN A 123 -28.24 0.22 10.30
C ASN A 123 -26.98 0.80 9.64
N SER A 124 -25.87 0.96 10.35
CA SER A 124 -24.58 1.23 9.70
C SER A 124 -24.07 0.00 8.94
N THR A 125 -23.08 0.20 8.07
CA THR A 125 -22.40 -0.89 7.35
C THR A 125 -20.97 -1.09 7.86
N ALA A 126 -20.48 -2.32 7.80
CA ALA A 126 -19.13 -2.69 8.19
C ALA A 126 -18.50 -3.69 7.20
N LEU A 127 -17.16 -3.69 7.18
CA LEU A 127 -16.37 -4.70 6.48
C LEU A 127 -16.34 -5.99 7.31
N VAL A 128 -16.54 -7.15 6.67
CA VAL A 128 -16.50 -8.46 7.36
C VAL A 128 -15.74 -9.50 6.55
N TYR A 129 -15.05 -10.40 7.27
CA TYR A 129 -14.39 -11.57 6.73
C TYR A 129 -15.04 -12.84 7.29
N TYR A 130 -15.50 -13.73 6.41
CA TYR A 130 -16.00 -15.06 6.73
C TYR A 130 -15.10 -16.11 6.08
N ASP A 131 -14.41 -16.89 6.91
CA ASP A 131 -13.46 -17.92 6.49
C ASP A 131 -14.10 -18.96 5.55
N ASP A 132 -15.31 -19.41 5.86
CA ASP A 132 -16.03 -20.42 5.07
C ASP A 132 -16.48 -19.91 3.70
N VAL A 133 -16.64 -18.59 3.54
CA VAL A 133 -16.96 -17.96 2.25
C VAL A 133 -15.69 -17.89 1.41
N VAL A 134 -14.59 -17.41 1.98
CA VAL A 134 -13.31 -17.26 1.27
C VAL A 134 -12.75 -18.64 0.86
N ASN A 135 -12.84 -19.65 1.71
CA ASN A 135 -12.39 -21.02 1.40
C ASN A 135 -13.19 -21.69 0.26
N LYS A 136 -14.37 -21.19 -0.08
CA LYS A 136 -15.17 -21.66 -1.22
C LYS A 136 -14.92 -20.83 -2.49
N MET A 137 -14.28 -19.68 -2.37
CA MET A 137 -13.96 -18.83 -3.52
C MET A 137 -12.81 -19.42 -4.31
N ASN A 138 -12.89 -19.35 -5.63
CA ASN A 138 -11.80 -19.71 -6.51
C ASN A 138 -11.38 -18.48 -7.35
N PRO A 139 -10.21 -17.87 -7.06
CA PRO A 139 -9.74 -16.70 -7.80
C PRO A 139 -9.53 -16.95 -9.29
N LEU A 140 -9.33 -18.21 -9.70
CA LEU A 140 -9.07 -18.56 -11.09
C LEU A 140 -10.33 -18.62 -11.96
N ASN A 141 -11.52 -18.66 -11.34
CA ASN A 141 -12.79 -18.79 -12.05
C ASN A 141 -13.45 -17.44 -12.40
N GLY A 142 -12.84 -16.31 -12.02
CA GLY A 142 -13.40 -14.97 -12.27
C GLY A 142 -14.54 -14.58 -11.33
N ASP A 143 -14.89 -15.45 -10.37
CA ASP A 143 -15.91 -15.17 -9.34
C ASP A 143 -15.40 -14.23 -8.23
N LEU A 144 -14.13 -13.84 -8.28
CA LEU A 144 -13.48 -13.07 -7.24
C LEU A 144 -13.78 -11.56 -7.38
N LYS A 145 -15.02 -11.18 -7.09
CA LYS A 145 -15.33 -9.78 -6.79
C LYS A 145 -15.07 -9.51 -5.32
N LEU A 146 -13.81 -9.60 -4.90
CA LEU A 146 -13.44 -9.12 -3.57
C LEU A 146 -13.52 -7.59 -3.60
N PRO A 147 -14.35 -6.99 -2.74
CA PRO A 147 -14.55 -5.57 -2.78
C PRO A 147 -13.32 -4.82 -2.23
N GLY A 148 -12.81 -3.86 -3.00
CA GLY A 148 -11.50 -3.20 -2.78
C GLY A 148 -10.38 -3.68 -3.72
N TRP A 149 -10.63 -4.71 -4.53
CA TRP A 149 -9.65 -5.39 -5.39
C TRP A 149 -9.79 -5.08 -6.89
N ASP A 150 -10.94 -4.55 -7.33
CA ASP A 150 -11.40 -4.40 -8.73
C ASP A 150 -10.56 -3.43 -9.61
N VAL A 151 -9.33 -3.11 -9.19
CA VAL A 151 -8.48 -2.08 -9.79
C VAL A 151 -7.02 -2.52 -10.06
N SER A 152 -6.55 -3.66 -9.52
CA SER A 152 -5.11 -3.95 -9.52
C SER A 152 -4.60 -4.88 -10.63
N TYR A 153 -5.39 -5.87 -11.07
CA TYR A 153 -4.95 -6.85 -12.07
C TYR A 153 -6.08 -7.24 -13.03
N LYS A 154 -5.72 -7.52 -14.29
CA LYS A 154 -6.63 -8.22 -15.21
C LYS A 154 -6.66 -9.71 -14.88
N ASP A 155 -7.76 -10.41 -15.21
CA ASP A 155 -7.95 -11.84 -14.92
C ASP A 155 -6.76 -12.72 -15.34
N ASP A 156 -6.19 -12.48 -16.53
CA ASP A 156 -5.06 -13.26 -17.04
C ASP A 156 -3.75 -12.99 -16.27
N GLU A 157 -3.56 -11.76 -15.80
CA GLU A 157 -2.41 -11.37 -14.99
C GLU A 157 -2.50 -12.01 -13.60
N LEU A 158 -3.70 -11.99 -12.99
CA LEU A 158 -3.93 -12.65 -11.71
C LEU A 158 -3.66 -14.16 -11.81
N LYS A 159 -4.19 -14.84 -12.84
CA LYS A 159 -3.95 -16.29 -13.04
C LYS A 159 -2.47 -16.61 -13.14
N LYS A 160 -1.74 -15.81 -13.92
CA LYS A 160 -0.29 -15.94 -14.05
C LYS A 160 0.38 -15.73 -12.70
N LEU A 161 0.03 -14.68 -11.97
CA LEU A 161 0.63 -14.37 -10.67
C LEU A 161 0.38 -15.50 -9.66
N LEU A 162 -0.86 -15.98 -9.55
CA LEU A 162 -1.20 -17.13 -8.71
C LEU A 162 -0.40 -18.38 -9.09
N SER A 163 -0.20 -18.65 -10.38
CA SER A 163 0.64 -19.77 -10.83
C SER A 163 2.11 -19.62 -10.40
N GLN A 164 2.64 -18.40 -10.40
CA GLN A 164 4.02 -18.14 -9.97
C GLN A 164 4.20 -18.37 -8.46
N TYR A 165 3.18 -18.11 -7.66
CA TYR A 165 3.20 -18.35 -6.21
C TYR A 165 2.92 -19.81 -5.81
N GLN A 166 2.50 -20.70 -6.72
CA GLN A 166 2.20 -22.10 -6.37
C GLN A 166 3.40 -22.85 -5.78
N ASP A 167 4.60 -22.52 -6.25
CA ASP A 167 5.83 -23.17 -5.81
C ASP A 167 6.60 -22.34 -4.76
N VAL A 168 6.04 -21.22 -4.29
CA VAL A 168 6.67 -20.33 -3.31
C VAL A 168 6.24 -20.73 -1.91
N THR A 169 7.20 -21.08 -1.05
CA THR A 169 6.95 -21.43 0.35
C THR A 169 7.01 -20.21 1.28
N GLU A 170 6.59 -20.38 2.54
CA GLU A 170 6.75 -19.36 3.57
C GLU A 170 8.24 -19.00 3.78
N GLU A 171 9.13 -20.00 3.77
CA GLU A 171 10.58 -19.78 3.91
C GLU A 171 11.16 -18.98 2.73
N ASP A 172 10.64 -19.20 1.51
CA ASP A 172 11.01 -18.41 0.34
C ASP A 172 10.54 -16.95 0.48
N LEU A 173 9.30 -16.71 0.93
CA LEU A 173 8.78 -15.36 1.18
C LEU A 173 9.59 -14.64 2.25
N TRP A 174 9.93 -15.31 3.36
CA TRP A 174 10.81 -14.76 4.40
C TRP A 174 12.20 -14.41 3.85
N SER A 175 12.78 -15.28 3.03
CA SER A 175 14.07 -15.04 2.39
C SER A 175 14.03 -13.86 1.42
N ASN A 176 12.93 -13.71 0.68
CA ASN A 176 12.72 -12.58 -0.24
C ASN A 176 12.49 -11.26 0.52
N LEU A 177 11.73 -11.29 1.62
CA LEU A 177 11.56 -10.13 2.51
C LEU A 177 12.91 -9.73 3.13
N GLU A 178 13.70 -10.69 3.61
CA GLU A 178 15.04 -10.43 4.15
C GLU A 178 15.94 -9.76 3.09
N TYR A 179 15.91 -10.26 1.84
CA TYR A 179 16.66 -9.68 0.73
C TYR A 179 16.26 -8.22 0.46
N PHE A 180 14.95 -7.95 0.43
CA PHE A 180 14.42 -6.59 0.28
C PHE A 180 14.89 -5.67 1.42
N LEU A 181 14.71 -6.10 2.68
CA LEU A 181 15.06 -5.30 3.85
C LEU A 181 16.56 -4.97 3.91
N LYS A 182 17.43 -5.95 3.63
CA LYS A 182 18.90 -5.74 3.58
C LYS A 182 19.31 -4.65 2.60
N LYS A 183 18.51 -4.39 1.55
CA LYS A 183 18.79 -3.37 0.53
C LYS A 183 18.10 -2.04 0.76
N VAL A 184 16.94 -2.04 1.40
CA VAL A 184 16.10 -0.85 1.56
C VAL A 184 16.29 -0.17 2.92
N VAL A 185 16.52 -0.93 4.00
CA VAL A 185 16.73 -0.37 5.34
C VAL A 185 17.93 0.60 5.39
N PRO A 186 19.12 0.29 4.84
CA PRO A 186 20.24 1.24 4.86
C PRO A 186 19.92 2.57 4.16
N VAL A 187 19.18 2.52 3.04
CA VAL A 187 18.77 3.72 2.31
C VAL A 187 17.73 4.51 3.11
N ALA A 188 16.78 3.83 3.77
CA ALA A 188 15.82 4.48 4.64
C ALA A 188 16.51 5.21 5.81
N GLU A 189 17.51 4.58 6.43
CA GLU A 189 18.34 5.19 7.48
C GLU A 189 19.11 6.42 6.99
N GLU A 190 19.79 6.33 5.83
CA GLU A 190 20.45 7.48 5.18
C GLU A 190 19.48 8.64 4.93
N CYS A 191 18.22 8.32 4.64
CA CYS A 191 17.16 9.26 4.32
C CYS A 191 16.41 9.81 5.55
N ASP A 192 16.75 9.38 6.78
CA ASP A 192 15.97 9.66 8.00
C ASP A 192 14.48 9.30 7.84
N ILE A 193 14.21 8.15 7.20
CA ILE A 193 12.88 7.56 7.03
C ILE A 193 12.77 6.29 7.86
N LYS A 194 11.68 6.17 8.60
CA LYS A 194 11.29 4.93 9.27
C LYS A 194 10.38 4.11 8.36
N LEU A 195 10.75 2.87 8.12
CA LEU A 195 9.88 1.89 7.47
C LEU A 195 8.95 1.28 8.53
N ALA A 196 7.66 1.22 8.24
CA ALA A 196 6.63 0.65 9.10
C ALA A 196 5.87 -0.42 8.33
N ILE A 197 6.17 -1.70 8.58
CA ILE A 197 5.47 -2.80 7.91
C ILE A 197 4.06 -2.94 8.49
N HIS A 198 3.05 -2.98 7.63
CA HIS A 198 1.68 -3.33 7.96
C HIS A 198 1.57 -4.86 8.01
N PRO A 199 0.89 -5.43 9.03
CA PRO A 199 0.68 -6.88 9.11
C PRO A 199 -0.23 -7.39 7.99
N ASP A 200 -0.23 -8.69 7.79
CA ASP A 200 -1.17 -9.34 6.90
C ASP A 200 -2.62 -9.18 7.44
N ASP A 201 -3.61 -9.08 6.55
CA ASP A 201 -5.01 -8.85 6.91
C ASP A 201 -5.98 -9.64 6.01
N PRO A 202 -6.45 -10.82 6.45
CA PRO A 202 -6.24 -11.43 7.77
C PRO A 202 -4.80 -11.96 7.99
N PRO A 203 -4.33 -12.04 9.24
CA PRO A 203 -3.04 -12.64 9.59
C PRO A 203 -3.07 -14.17 9.65
#